data_AF-A0A0P7XAB5-F1
#
_entry.id   AF-A0A0P7XAB5-F1
#
_cell.length_a   1.000
_cell.length_b   1.000
_cell.length_c   1.000
_cell.angle_alpha   90.00
_cell.angle_beta   90.00
_cell.angle_gamma   90.00
#
_symmetry.space_group_name_H-M   'P 1'
#
loop_
_entity.id
_entity.type
_entity.pdbx_description
1 polymer ?
#
loop_
_entity_poly.entity_id
_entity_poly.type
_entity_poly.pdbx_seq_one_letter_code
_entity_poly.pdbx_strand_id
1 'polypeptide(L)'
;MKLRQPDTRYQMLLKTLEEEQLPAFILNEQGYVVDTNAHCELVRHHKNEPLWHDYCLNQPELSAKPLPHAGQSVAYLNQQREVQVGTLLMTQLDDRAQRIFAFIIPLQHETATPLGFMIFEAQQQLCYWSEQTSELHDEAPQYGTRQNLHQFLKWYEPRQRDRLLYAMFTCEQTHLPQQVTLNIAHSKKRIRYLWMTLPIQGKSLTCAFIRAVEGELLAQPAYA
;
A
#
# COMPACT_ATOMS: atom_id res chain seq x y z
N MET A 1 -4.37 -6.29 -42.73
CA MET A 1 -4.98 -6.63 -41.43
C MET A 1 -6.24 -5.82 -41.27
N LYS A 2 -7.41 -6.47 -41.14
CA LYS A 2 -8.68 -5.76 -40.89
C LYS A 2 -8.68 -5.29 -39.44
N LEU A 3 -8.55 -3.99 -39.22
CA LEU A 3 -8.84 -3.34 -37.94
C LEU A 3 -10.29 -3.70 -37.58
N ARG A 4 -10.48 -4.56 -36.58
CA ARG A 4 -11.81 -4.86 -36.06
C ARG A 4 -12.35 -3.56 -35.46
N GLN A 5 -13.49 -3.10 -35.96
CA GLN A 5 -14.16 -1.95 -35.36
C GLN A 5 -14.49 -2.30 -33.90
N PRO A 6 -14.10 -1.46 -32.93
CA PRO A 6 -14.41 -1.67 -31.52
C PRO A 6 -15.93 -1.70 -31.32
N ASP A 7 -16.41 -2.64 -30.50
CA ASP A 7 -17.83 -2.73 -30.13
C ASP A 7 -18.21 -1.45 -29.38
N THR A 8 -19.18 -0.70 -29.90
CA THR A 8 -19.59 0.61 -29.38
C THR A 8 -20.01 0.56 -27.91
N ARG A 9 -20.47 -0.60 -27.42
CA ARG A 9 -20.82 -0.81 -26.01
C ARG A 9 -19.62 -0.74 -25.08
N TYR A 10 -18.49 -1.31 -25.49
CA TYR A 10 -17.29 -1.33 -24.68
C TYR A 10 -16.57 0.02 -24.66
N GLN A 11 -16.65 0.76 -25.77
CA GLN A 11 -16.18 2.15 -25.80
C GLN A 11 -16.96 3.05 -24.84
N MET A 12 -18.28 2.87 -24.74
CA MET A 12 -19.10 3.63 -23.80
C MET A 12 -18.71 3.32 -22.35
N LEU A 13 -18.44 2.05 -22.02
CA LEU A 13 -17.97 1.65 -20.69
C LEU A 13 -16.58 2.20 -20.36
N LEU A 14 -15.63 2.14 -21.30
CA LEU A 14 -14.32 2.77 -21.13
C LEU A 14 -14.44 4.27 -20.89
N LYS A 15 -15.35 4.94 -21.60
CA LYS A 15 -15.64 6.36 -21.41
C LYS A 15 -16.24 6.66 -20.04
N THR A 16 -17.18 5.85 -19.55
CA THR A 16 -17.72 5.99 -18.19
C THR A 16 -16.62 5.82 -17.14
N LEU A 17 -15.74 4.84 -17.30
CA LEU A 17 -14.59 4.65 -16.39
C LEU A 17 -13.59 5.82 -16.50
N GLU A 18 -13.43 6.40 -17.69
CA GLU A 18 -12.63 7.61 -17.89
C GLU A 18 -13.22 8.82 -17.18
N GLU A 19 -14.54 9.03 -17.24
CA GLU A 19 -15.24 10.10 -16.54
C GLU A 19 -15.08 9.97 -15.00
N GLU A 20 -14.96 8.75 -14.49
CA GLU A 20 -14.66 8.42 -13.08
C GLU A 20 -13.16 8.42 -12.74
N GLN A 21 -12.29 8.85 -13.66
CA GLN A 21 -10.82 8.87 -13.51
C GLN A 21 -10.20 7.49 -13.20
N LEU A 22 -10.83 6.41 -13.62
CA LEU A 22 -10.35 5.05 -13.42
C LEU A 22 -9.60 4.56 -14.67
N PRO A 23 -8.30 4.24 -14.58
CA PRO A 23 -7.60 3.58 -15.68
C PRO A 23 -8.25 2.25 -16.00
N ALA A 24 -8.54 2.00 -17.28
CA ALA A 24 -9.13 0.74 -17.70
C ALA A 24 -8.65 0.32 -19.10
N PHE A 25 -8.54 -1.00 -19.29
CA PHE A 25 -8.29 -1.62 -20.58
C PHE A 25 -9.09 -2.90 -20.76
N ILE A 26 -9.24 -3.31 -22.01
CA ILE A 26 -9.95 -4.53 -22.41
C ILE A 26 -8.91 -5.53 -22.90
N LEU A 27 -9.00 -6.78 -22.43
CA LEU A 27 -8.16 -7.86 -22.96
C LEU A 27 -8.97 -8.87 -23.77
N ASN A 28 -8.29 -9.48 -24.73
CA ASN A 28 -8.71 -10.75 -25.29
C ASN A 28 -8.31 -11.94 -24.38
N GLU A 29 -8.75 -13.15 -24.74
CA GLU A 29 -8.43 -14.39 -24.01
C GLU A 29 -6.93 -14.68 -23.94
N GLN A 30 -6.14 -14.12 -24.85
CA GLN A 30 -4.70 -14.31 -24.96
C GLN A 30 -3.90 -13.24 -24.19
N GLY A 31 -4.57 -12.29 -23.53
CA GLY A 31 -3.94 -11.27 -22.68
C GLY A 31 -3.43 -10.03 -23.42
N TYR A 32 -3.80 -9.86 -24.69
CA TYR A 32 -3.52 -8.66 -25.46
C TYR A 32 -4.56 -7.58 -25.19
N VAL A 33 -4.09 -6.34 -25.11
CA VAL A 33 -4.92 -5.16 -24.92
C VAL A 33 -5.57 -4.80 -26.25
N VAL A 34 -6.91 -4.87 -26.29
CA VAL A 34 -7.70 -4.58 -27.50
C VAL A 34 -8.24 -3.15 -27.50
N ASP A 35 -8.42 -2.54 -26.33
CA ASP A 35 -8.84 -1.14 -26.18
C ASP A 35 -8.45 -0.60 -24.80
N THR A 36 -8.28 0.73 -24.67
CA THR A 36 -7.87 1.42 -23.45
C THR A 36 -8.52 2.79 -23.34
N ASN A 37 -8.76 3.27 -22.12
CA ASN A 37 -9.13 4.67 -21.93
C ASN A 37 -7.90 5.60 -21.79
N ALA A 38 -8.15 6.92 -21.75
CA ALA A 38 -7.10 7.94 -21.71
C ALA A 38 -6.23 7.91 -20.42
N HIS A 39 -6.63 7.16 -19.38
CA HIS A 39 -5.91 7.09 -18.11
C HIS A 39 -4.91 5.92 -18.03
N CYS A 40 -4.81 5.07 -19.05
CA CYS A 40 -3.81 3.99 -19.13
C CYS A 40 -2.61 4.40 -19.99
N GLU A 41 -1.45 4.66 -19.37
CA GLU A 41 -0.19 4.89 -20.10
C GLU A 41 0.62 3.59 -20.24
N LEU A 42 1.14 3.36 -21.44
CA LEU A 42 2.10 2.28 -21.71
C LEU A 42 3.44 2.61 -21.05
N VAL A 43 3.91 1.72 -20.19
CA VAL A 43 5.24 1.80 -19.55
C VAL A 43 6.32 1.05 -20.33
N ARG A 44 5.92 0.15 -21.24
CA ARG A 44 6.82 -0.63 -22.10
C ARG A 44 6.25 -0.70 -23.53
N HIS A 45 7.13 -0.83 -24.51
CA HIS A 45 6.73 -1.02 -25.91
C HIS A 45 7.24 -2.36 -26.42
N HIS A 46 6.33 -3.24 -26.82
CA HIS A 46 6.63 -4.44 -27.59
C HIS A 46 6.41 -4.21 -29.08
N LYS A 47 7.14 -4.96 -29.93
CA LYS A 47 7.11 -4.81 -31.40
C LYS A 47 5.78 -5.19 -32.06
N ASN A 48 4.90 -5.89 -31.35
CA ASN A 48 3.67 -6.46 -31.90
C ASN A 48 2.45 -5.73 -31.31
N GLU A 49 1.55 -6.48 -30.67
CA GLU A 49 0.38 -5.96 -29.97
C GLU A 49 0.71 -5.73 -28.50
N PRO A 50 0.20 -4.64 -27.89
CA PRO A 50 0.43 -4.34 -26.48
C PRO A 50 -0.17 -5.43 -25.60
N LEU A 51 0.62 -5.89 -24.63
CA LEU A 51 0.20 -6.82 -23.60
C LEU A 51 -0.22 -6.04 -22.36
N TRP A 52 -1.04 -6.64 -21.50
CA TRP A 52 -1.41 -6.00 -20.23
C TRP A 52 -0.20 -5.66 -19.35
N HIS A 53 0.86 -6.47 -19.42
CA HIS A 53 2.13 -6.22 -18.75
C HIS A 53 2.80 -4.91 -19.19
N ASP A 54 2.51 -4.43 -20.40
CA ASP A 54 3.07 -3.19 -20.91
C ASP A 54 2.48 -1.95 -20.22
N TYR A 55 1.43 -2.11 -19.42
CA TYR A 55 0.80 -1.07 -18.60
C TYR A 55 1.15 -1.23 -17.11
N CYS A 56 1.99 -2.20 -16.74
CA CYS A 56 2.32 -2.52 -15.34
C CYS A 56 3.83 -2.50 -15.07
N LEU A 57 4.24 -1.88 -13.96
CA LEU A 57 5.64 -1.74 -13.55
C LEU A 57 6.17 -2.97 -12.80
N ASN A 58 5.33 -3.67 -12.03
CA ASN A 58 5.74 -4.70 -11.07
C ASN A 58 5.78 -6.14 -11.61
N GLN A 59 5.87 -6.34 -12.93
CA GLN A 59 5.86 -7.69 -13.53
C GLN A 59 7.22 -8.02 -14.17
N PRO A 60 7.98 -8.99 -13.60
CA PRO A 60 9.34 -9.31 -14.01
C PRO A 60 9.48 -10.46 -15.03
N GLU A 61 8.46 -11.28 -15.29
CA GLU A 61 8.60 -12.49 -16.13
C GLU A 61 7.66 -12.50 -17.35
N LEU A 62 8.19 -12.14 -18.52
CA LEU A 62 7.51 -12.20 -19.82
C LEU A 62 7.31 -13.62 -20.36
N SER A 63 8.02 -14.62 -19.83
CA SER A 63 8.09 -15.99 -20.36
C SER A 63 6.81 -16.79 -20.12
N ALA A 64 6.12 -16.56 -19.00
CA ALA A 64 4.89 -17.28 -18.66
C ALA A 64 3.61 -16.61 -19.17
N LYS A 65 3.67 -15.31 -19.54
CA LYS A 65 2.52 -14.47 -19.92
C LYS A 65 1.24 -14.79 -19.13
N PRO A 66 1.29 -14.86 -17.79
CA PRO A 66 0.09 -15.20 -17.03
C PRO A 66 -0.98 -14.13 -17.30
N LEU A 67 -2.22 -14.56 -17.55
CA LEU A 67 -3.33 -13.63 -17.56
C LEU A 67 -3.44 -12.98 -16.17
N PRO A 68 -3.83 -11.71 -16.07
CA PRO A 68 -4.07 -11.12 -14.77
C PRO A 68 -5.26 -11.82 -14.12
N HIS A 69 -5.30 -11.82 -12.79
CA HIS A 69 -6.44 -12.35 -12.03
C HIS A 69 -7.10 -11.25 -11.19
N ALA A 70 -8.37 -11.45 -10.85
CA ALA A 70 -9.11 -10.51 -10.00
C ALA A 70 -8.39 -10.35 -8.66
N GLY A 71 -8.36 -9.12 -8.13
CA GLY A 71 -7.70 -8.80 -6.86
C GLY A 71 -6.17 -8.69 -6.94
N GLN A 72 -5.57 -8.85 -8.13
CA GLN A 72 -4.12 -8.69 -8.29
C GLN A 72 -3.71 -7.23 -8.09
N SER A 73 -2.69 -7.00 -7.26
CA SER A 73 -2.07 -5.68 -7.10
C SER A 73 -1.09 -5.39 -8.22
N VAL A 74 -1.23 -4.22 -8.82
CA VAL A 74 -0.43 -3.77 -9.97
C VAL A 74 0.06 -2.35 -9.74
N ALA A 75 1.32 -2.09 -10.11
CA ALA A 75 1.85 -0.73 -10.13
C ALA A 75 1.77 -0.20 -11.56
N TYR A 76 1.31 1.04 -11.77
CA TYR A 76 1.14 1.66 -13.09
C TYR A 76 1.54 3.14 -13.05
N LEU A 77 1.63 3.80 -14.22
CA LEU A 77 1.82 5.25 -14.31
C LEU A 77 0.48 5.96 -14.53
N ASN A 78 0.19 6.99 -13.73
CA ASN A 78 -0.92 7.89 -14.01
C ASN A 78 -0.56 8.89 -15.14
N GLN A 79 -1.51 9.74 -15.54
CA GLN A 79 -1.29 10.75 -16.60
C GLN A 79 -0.20 11.77 -16.27
N GLN A 80 0.10 11.96 -14.98
CA GLN A 80 1.18 12.82 -14.48
C GLN A 80 2.54 12.09 -14.45
N ARG A 81 2.60 10.83 -14.91
CA ARG A 81 3.77 9.95 -14.87
C ARG A 81 4.27 9.62 -13.47
N GLU A 82 3.35 9.63 -12.51
CA GLU A 82 3.60 9.20 -11.14
C GLU A 82 3.24 7.72 -10.99
N VAL A 83 4.01 7.03 -10.17
CA VAL A 83 3.77 5.61 -9.86
C VAL A 83 2.58 5.49 -8.91
N GLN A 84 1.55 4.78 -9.34
CA GLN A 84 0.37 4.45 -8.54
C GLN A 84 0.26 2.93 -8.36
N VAL A 85 -0.44 2.50 -7.30
CA VAL A 85 -0.73 1.07 -7.06
C VAL A 85 -2.23 0.86 -7.12
N GLY A 86 -2.66 0.01 -8.04
CA GLY A 86 -4.05 -0.39 -8.28
C GLY A 86 -4.32 -1.83 -7.84
N THR A 87 -5.59 -2.16 -7.67
CA THR A 87 -6.08 -3.55 -7.62
C THR A 87 -6.92 -3.82 -8.85
N LEU A 88 -6.63 -4.89 -9.58
CA LEU A 88 -7.38 -5.25 -10.78
C LEU A 88 -8.77 -5.78 -10.44
N LEU A 89 -9.81 -5.13 -10.96
CA LEU A 89 -11.10 -5.76 -11.17
C LEU A 89 -11.12 -6.45 -12.51
N MET A 90 -11.77 -7.60 -12.51
CA MET A 90 -12.03 -8.34 -13.72
C MET A 90 -13.51 -8.69 -13.81
N THR A 91 -14.09 -8.43 -14.97
CA THR A 91 -15.41 -8.94 -15.31
C THR A 91 -15.41 -9.46 -16.74
N GLN A 92 -16.17 -10.52 -16.98
CA GLN A 92 -16.40 -11.03 -18.31
C GLN A 92 -17.46 -10.18 -19.00
N LEU A 93 -17.20 -9.77 -20.24
CA LEU A 93 -18.07 -8.87 -20.99
C LEU A 93 -19.06 -9.56 -21.89
N ASP A 94 -18.67 -10.72 -22.42
CA ASP A 94 -19.49 -11.50 -23.31
C ASP A 94 -19.18 -13.00 -23.20
N ASP A 95 -20.07 -13.79 -23.80
CA ASP A 95 -19.91 -15.24 -23.93
C ASP A 95 -18.74 -15.63 -24.86
N ARG A 96 -18.09 -14.64 -25.49
CA ARG A 96 -16.87 -14.80 -26.31
C ARG A 96 -15.59 -14.62 -25.49
N ALA A 97 -15.73 -14.61 -24.16
CA ALA A 97 -14.66 -14.53 -23.18
C ALA A 97 -13.76 -13.29 -23.31
N GLN A 98 -14.29 -12.19 -23.87
CA GLN A 98 -13.66 -10.89 -23.70
C GLN A 98 -13.81 -10.45 -22.24
N ARG A 99 -12.73 -9.91 -21.66
CA ARG A 99 -12.68 -9.52 -20.26
C ARG A 99 -12.28 -8.05 -20.17
N ILE A 100 -13.00 -7.28 -19.36
CA ILE A 100 -12.54 -5.96 -18.96
C ILE A 100 -11.68 -6.08 -17.72
N PHE A 101 -10.59 -5.33 -17.76
CA PHE A 101 -9.70 -5.08 -16.66
C PHE A 101 -9.82 -3.60 -16.34
N ALA A 102 -10.56 -3.28 -15.29
CA ALA A 102 -10.52 -1.96 -14.72
C ALA A 102 -9.47 -1.98 -13.61
N PHE A 103 -8.52 -1.06 -13.65
CA PHE A 103 -7.74 -0.78 -12.46
C PHE A 103 -8.69 -0.09 -11.50
N ILE A 104 -9.12 -0.78 -10.43
CA ILE A 104 -9.57 -0.01 -9.27
C ILE A 104 -8.31 0.59 -8.72
N ILE A 105 -8.21 1.91 -8.80
CA ILE A 105 -7.41 2.65 -7.85
C ILE A 105 -8.03 2.28 -6.50
N PRO A 106 -7.39 1.47 -5.62
CA PRO A 106 -7.89 1.31 -4.26
C PRO A 106 -8.15 2.73 -3.83
N LEU A 107 -9.40 3.04 -3.47
CA LEU A 107 -9.79 4.35 -2.96
C LEU A 107 -8.59 4.82 -2.17
N GLN A 108 -7.87 5.83 -2.69
CA GLN A 108 -7.11 6.65 -1.79
C GLN A 108 -8.24 7.13 -0.91
N HIS A 109 -8.37 6.53 0.27
CA HIS A 109 -9.10 7.17 1.31
C HIS A 109 -8.37 8.52 1.39
N GLU A 110 -8.96 9.55 0.79
CA GLU A 110 -8.60 10.95 1.00
C GLU A 110 -8.67 11.31 2.51
N THR A 111 -9.03 10.33 3.34
CA THR A 111 -9.13 10.34 4.79
C THR A 111 -8.16 9.39 5.51
N ALA A 112 -7.27 8.65 4.84
CA ALA A 112 -6.27 7.84 5.54
C ALA A 112 -5.22 8.77 6.14
N THR A 113 -5.41 9.12 7.41
CA THR A 113 -4.40 9.84 8.19
C THR A 113 -3.04 9.18 7.96
N PRO A 114 -2.04 9.92 7.45
CA PRO A 114 -0.74 9.34 7.11
C PRO A 114 -0.17 8.56 8.31
N LEU A 115 0.31 7.35 8.03
CA LEU A 115 0.92 6.51 9.06
C LEU A 115 2.29 7.05 9.42
N GLY A 116 2.55 7.17 10.71
CA GLY A 116 3.91 7.28 11.24
C GLY A 116 4.71 6.03 10.87
N PHE A 117 6.00 6.22 10.67
CA PHE A 117 6.96 5.15 10.45
C PHE A 117 8.15 5.28 11.39
N MET A 118 8.69 4.15 11.83
CA MET A 118 9.89 4.10 12.63
C MET A 118 10.74 2.88 12.28
N ILE A 119 12.05 3.04 12.35
CA ILE A 119 13.03 1.95 12.29
C ILE A 119 13.66 1.78 13.67
N PHE A 120 13.76 0.55 14.13
CA PHE A 120 14.52 0.17 15.31
C PHE A 120 15.77 -0.61 14.90
N GLU A 121 16.93 -0.05 15.21
CA GLU A 121 18.21 -0.74 15.05
C GLU A 121 18.62 -1.36 16.38
N ALA A 122 18.34 -2.65 16.54
CA ALA A 122 18.51 -3.35 17.81
C ALA A 122 19.96 -3.36 18.32
N GLN A 123 20.95 -3.49 17.44
CA GLN A 123 22.36 -3.54 17.85
C GLN A 123 22.84 -2.21 18.45
N GLN A 124 22.40 -1.09 17.87
CA GLN A 124 22.79 0.24 18.32
C GLN A 124 21.81 0.85 19.33
N GLN A 125 20.66 0.18 19.57
CA GLN A 125 19.57 0.67 20.41
C GLN A 125 19.09 2.06 19.95
N LEU A 126 18.93 2.22 18.64
CA LEU A 126 18.52 3.48 18.01
C LEU A 126 17.14 3.35 17.39
N CYS A 127 16.34 4.40 17.57
CA CYS A 127 15.06 4.59 16.94
C CYS A 127 15.15 5.76 15.96
N TYR A 128 14.68 5.56 14.74
CA TYR A 128 14.63 6.57 13.69
C TYR A 128 13.17 6.83 13.36
N TRP A 129 12.70 8.06 13.58
CA TRP A 129 11.32 8.45 13.35
C TRP A 129 11.14 9.14 11.99
N SER A 130 10.00 8.88 11.36
CA SER A 130 9.48 9.77 10.33
C SER A 130 8.90 11.04 10.97
N GLU A 131 8.77 12.09 10.16
CA GLU A 131 8.09 13.34 10.52
C GLU A 131 6.69 13.08 11.07
N GLN A 132 5.93 12.22 10.38
CA GLN A 132 4.58 11.84 10.80
C GLN A 132 4.55 11.16 12.18
N THR A 133 5.59 10.40 12.54
CA THR A 133 5.70 9.82 13.89
C THR A 133 5.90 10.91 14.94
N SER A 134 6.77 11.89 14.67
CA SER A 134 6.95 13.04 15.58
C SER A 134 5.64 13.81 15.78
N GLU A 135 4.90 14.10 14.71
CA GLU A 135 3.58 14.74 14.79
C GLU A 135 2.57 13.90 15.59
N LEU A 136 2.56 12.57 15.39
CA LEU A 136 1.70 11.68 16.17
C LEU A 136 2.03 11.73 17.66
N HIS A 137 3.27 12.03 18.02
CA HIS A 137 3.77 12.18 19.38
C HIS A 137 3.74 13.62 19.89
N ASP A 138 3.11 14.54 19.14
CA ASP A 138 3.03 15.96 19.45
C ASP A 138 4.42 16.60 19.68
N GLU A 139 5.44 16.06 19.01
CA GLU A 139 6.81 16.59 18.95
C GLU A 139 6.95 17.53 17.77
N ALA A 140 7.69 18.63 17.93
CA ALA A 140 8.03 19.49 16.80
C ALA A 140 8.83 18.66 15.77
N PRO A 141 8.40 18.60 14.50
CA PRO A 141 9.04 17.75 13.51
C PRO A 141 10.49 18.19 13.29
N GLN A 142 11.43 17.41 13.80
CA GLN A 142 12.81 17.44 13.33
C GLN A 142 12.98 16.22 12.41
N TYR A 143 13.21 16.49 11.13
CA TYR A 143 13.35 15.47 10.11
C TYR A 143 14.41 14.43 10.51
N GLY A 144 14.04 13.14 10.54
CA GLY A 144 14.97 12.06 10.85
C GLY A 144 15.49 12.07 12.29
N THR A 145 14.64 12.41 13.27
CA THR A 145 15.04 12.43 14.69
C THR A 145 15.56 11.04 15.10
N ARG A 146 16.87 10.95 15.26
CA ARG A 146 17.56 9.79 15.82
C ARG A 146 17.46 9.90 17.34
N GLN A 147 16.73 8.98 17.95
CA GLN A 147 16.63 8.87 19.39
C GLN A 147 17.30 7.56 19.84
N ASN A 148 18.00 7.57 20.98
CA ASN A 148 18.34 6.29 21.61
C ASN A 148 17.09 5.66 22.24
N LEU A 149 17.11 4.34 22.46
CA LEU A 149 15.95 3.62 22.98
C LEU A 149 15.48 4.19 24.34
N HIS A 150 16.41 4.62 25.20
CA HIS A 150 16.05 5.21 26.49
C HIS A 150 15.26 6.52 26.34
N GLN A 151 15.64 7.38 25.40
CA GLN A 151 14.90 8.61 25.06
C GLN A 151 13.52 8.27 24.48
N PHE A 152 13.46 7.32 23.55
CA PHE A 152 12.22 6.83 22.96
C PHE A 152 11.21 6.33 24.03
N LEU A 153 11.68 5.60 25.04
CA LEU A 153 10.80 5.07 26.09
C LEU A 153 10.24 6.16 27.03
N LYS A 154 10.82 7.37 27.06
CA LYS A 154 10.32 8.48 27.90
C LYS A 154 8.96 8.99 27.45
N TRP A 155 8.59 8.77 26.18
CA TRP A 155 7.27 9.11 25.65
C TRP A 155 6.14 8.28 26.27
N TYR A 156 6.47 7.22 27.01
CA TYR A 156 5.50 6.29 27.58
C TYR A 156 5.61 6.19 29.09
N GLU A 157 4.45 5.94 29.72
CA GLU A 157 4.37 5.61 31.15
C GLU A 157 5.14 4.31 31.46
N PRO A 158 5.76 4.17 32.65
CA PRO A 158 6.55 2.99 33.01
C PRO A 158 5.85 1.66 32.72
N ARG A 159 4.57 1.52 33.12
CA ARG A 159 3.74 0.31 32.89
C ARG A 159 3.52 -0.06 31.41
N GLN A 160 3.72 0.90 30.50
CA GLN A 160 3.52 0.72 29.06
C GLN A 160 4.82 0.39 28.33
N ARG A 161 5.98 0.78 28.92
CA ARG A 161 7.31 0.54 28.34
C ARG A 161 7.60 -0.93 28.18
N ASP A 162 7.26 -1.74 29.19
CA ASP A 162 7.53 -3.19 29.14
C ASP A 162 6.75 -3.88 28.02
N ARG A 163 5.50 -3.47 27.80
CA ARG A 163 4.66 -3.99 26.71
C ARG A 163 5.21 -3.61 25.33
N LEU A 164 5.70 -2.38 25.20
CA LEU A 164 6.33 -1.89 23.99
C LEU A 164 7.63 -2.65 23.69
N LEU A 165 8.52 -2.76 24.69
CA LEU A 165 9.77 -3.51 24.57
C LEU A 165 9.54 -4.97 24.23
N TYR A 166 8.55 -5.61 24.88
CA TYR A 166 8.18 -6.98 24.57
C TYR A 166 7.76 -7.13 23.10
N ALA A 167 6.90 -6.25 22.59
CA ALA A 167 6.47 -6.29 21.20
C ALA A 167 7.66 -6.07 20.23
N MET A 168 8.54 -5.11 20.52
CA MET A 168 9.73 -4.80 19.73
C MET A 168 10.69 -6.00 19.63
N PHE A 169 11.09 -6.54 20.78
CA PHE A 169 12.08 -7.61 20.81
C PHE A 169 11.51 -8.95 20.35
N THR A 170 10.23 -9.22 20.62
CA THR A 170 9.57 -10.41 20.07
C THR A 170 9.52 -10.33 18.54
N CYS A 171 9.18 -9.16 17.97
CA CYS A 171 9.21 -8.96 16.52
C CYS A 171 10.61 -9.17 15.94
N GLU A 172 11.64 -8.58 16.57
CA GLU A 172 13.04 -8.73 16.13
C GLU A 172 13.51 -10.20 16.17
N GLN A 173 13.19 -10.93 17.23
CA GLN A 173 13.65 -12.31 17.44
C GLN A 173 12.89 -13.35 16.61
N THR A 174 11.58 -13.17 16.47
CA THR A 174 10.70 -14.18 15.83
C THR A 174 10.37 -13.86 14.38
N HIS A 175 10.64 -12.63 13.94
CA HIS A 175 10.18 -12.08 12.65
C HIS A 175 8.66 -12.12 12.45
N LEU A 176 7.88 -12.35 13.51
CA LEU A 176 6.44 -12.32 13.48
C LEU A 176 5.92 -10.92 13.83
N PRO A 177 4.93 -10.38 13.08
CA PRO A 177 4.38 -9.07 13.37
C PRO A 177 3.80 -8.97 14.79
N GLN A 178 4.05 -7.85 15.47
CA GLN A 178 3.54 -7.58 16.81
C GLN A 178 2.75 -6.29 16.84
N GLN A 179 1.59 -6.29 17.49
CA GLN A 179 0.78 -5.08 17.64
C GLN A 179 0.72 -4.64 19.10
N VAL A 180 0.94 -3.35 19.36
CA VAL A 180 0.77 -2.78 20.70
C VAL A 180 0.07 -1.43 20.61
N THR A 181 -0.88 -1.21 21.50
CA THR A 181 -1.57 0.09 21.64
C THR A 181 -1.15 0.72 22.94
N LEU A 182 -0.74 1.99 22.87
CA LEU A 182 -0.14 2.76 23.95
C LEU A 182 -0.79 4.13 24.04
N ASN A 183 -0.64 4.77 25.18
CA ASN A 183 -0.96 6.18 25.37
C ASN A 183 0.34 6.96 25.56
N ILE A 184 0.49 8.03 24.80
CA ILE A 184 1.58 8.99 24.95
C ILE A 184 1.49 9.64 26.34
N ALA A 185 2.59 9.69 27.08
CA ALA A 185 2.59 10.05 28.49
C ALA A 185 2.10 11.48 28.74
N HIS A 186 2.51 12.44 27.90
CA HIS A 186 2.18 13.86 28.10
C HIS A 186 0.81 14.23 27.52
N SER A 187 0.49 13.85 26.27
CA SER A 187 -0.77 14.22 25.62
C SER A 187 -1.93 13.24 25.87
N LYS A 188 -1.64 12.07 26.43
CA LYS A 188 -2.59 10.94 26.61
C LYS A 188 -3.21 10.42 25.31
N LYS A 189 -2.75 10.90 24.15
CA LYS A 189 -3.15 10.43 22.83
C LYS A 189 -2.85 8.96 22.68
N ARG A 190 -3.84 8.20 22.23
CA ARG A 190 -3.76 6.75 22.05
C ARG A 190 -3.21 6.47 20.65
N ILE A 191 -2.14 5.71 20.60
CA ILE A 191 -1.46 5.32 19.36
C ILE A 191 -1.29 3.82 19.28
N ARG A 192 -1.38 3.29 18.07
CA ARG A 192 -1.20 1.86 17.79
C ARG A 192 0.04 1.68 16.92
N TYR A 193 0.91 0.80 17.38
CA TYR A 193 2.07 0.30 16.68
C TYR A 193 1.77 -1.04 16.04
N LEU A 194 2.15 -1.20 14.78
CA LEU A 194 2.34 -2.49 14.11
C LEU A 194 3.83 -2.65 13.83
N TRP A 195 4.47 -3.54 14.58
CA TRP A 195 5.87 -3.92 14.43
C TRP A 195 5.98 -5.07 13.44
N MET A 196 6.95 -4.98 12.54
CA MET A 196 7.28 -6.04 11.60
C MET A 196 8.73 -5.93 11.13
N THR A 197 9.33 -7.06 10.78
CA THR A 197 10.65 -7.08 10.16
C THR A 197 10.51 -6.94 8.64
N LEU A 198 11.21 -5.98 8.05
CA LEU A 198 11.19 -5.69 6.61
C LEU A 198 12.59 -5.87 6.01
N PRO A 199 12.70 -6.46 4.80
CA PRO A 199 13.96 -6.51 4.07
C PRO A 199 14.24 -5.16 3.40
N ILE A 200 15.09 -4.34 4.01
CA ILE A 200 15.47 -3.02 3.49
C ILE A 200 16.95 -3.06 3.11
N GLN A 201 17.25 -2.83 1.83
CA GLN A 201 18.62 -2.85 1.29
C GLN A 201 19.40 -4.14 1.62
N GLY A 202 18.71 -5.29 1.62
CA GLY A 202 19.32 -6.60 1.93
C GLY A 202 19.57 -6.85 3.41
N LYS A 203 19.11 -5.96 4.31
CA LYS A 203 19.14 -6.15 5.76
C LYS A 203 17.73 -6.36 6.30
N SER A 204 17.59 -7.26 7.26
CA SER A 204 16.37 -7.44 8.04
C SER A 204 16.32 -6.33 9.09
N LEU A 205 15.40 -5.36 8.94
CA LEU A 205 15.23 -4.27 9.90
C LEU A 205 13.87 -4.39 10.57
N THR A 206 13.82 -4.24 11.89
CA THR A 206 12.54 -4.12 12.60
C THR A 206 12.00 -2.71 12.47
N CYS A 207 10.79 -2.62 11.92
CA CYS A 207 10.11 -1.38 11.62
C CYS A 207 8.76 -1.33 12.34
N ALA A 208 8.23 -0.14 12.52
CA ALA A 208 6.88 0.08 13.02
C ALA A 208 6.10 1.03 12.14
N PHE A 209 4.84 0.69 11.90
CA PHE A 209 3.82 1.60 11.40
C PHE A 209 2.97 2.08 12.56
N ILE A 210 2.70 3.38 12.61
CA ILE A 210 2.13 4.05 13.77
C ILE A 210 0.92 4.85 13.32
N ARG A 211 -0.16 4.77 14.07
CA ARG A 211 -1.34 5.61 13.84
C ARG A 211 -1.96 6.08 15.14
N ALA A 212 -2.66 7.20 15.08
CA ALA A 212 -3.62 7.56 16.12
C ALA A 212 -4.78 6.56 16.15
N VAL A 213 -5.28 6.29 17.35
CA VAL A 213 -6.52 5.52 17.54
C VAL A 213 -7.62 6.52 17.87
N GLU A 214 -8.36 6.95 16.85
CA GLU A 214 -9.56 7.76 17.01
C GLU A 214 -10.75 6.86 17.28
N GLY A 215 -11.51 7.12 18.34
CA GLY A 215 -12.89 6.67 18.44
C GLY A 215 -13.18 5.17 18.29
N GLU A 216 -12.24 4.26 18.61
CA GLU A 216 -12.67 2.93 19.03
C GLU A 216 -13.44 3.14 20.33
N LEU A 217 -14.78 3.18 20.23
CA LEU A 217 -15.72 3.10 21.34
C LEU A 217 -15.09 2.27 22.44
N LEU A 218 -15.15 2.79 23.67
CA LEU A 218 -14.88 2.06 24.89
C LEU A 218 -15.68 0.74 24.86
N ALA A 219 -15.15 -0.29 24.22
CA ALA A 219 -15.45 -1.66 24.55
C ALA A 219 -14.94 -1.77 25.98
N GLN A 220 -15.90 -1.64 26.90
CA GLN A 220 -15.71 -1.81 28.33
C GLN A 220 -14.83 -3.04 28.58
N PRO A 221 -14.05 -3.06 29.66
CA PRO A 221 -13.41 -4.30 30.07
C PRO A 221 -14.52 -5.32 30.33
N ALA A 222 -14.68 -6.28 29.42
CA ALA A 222 -15.24 -7.56 29.79
C ALA A 222 -14.19 -8.18 30.72
N TYR A 223 -14.35 -7.97 32.02
CA TYR A 223 -14.12 -8.90 33.12
C TYR A 223 -14.41 -8.16 34.43
N ALA A 224 -15.52 -8.57 35.04
CA ALA A 224 -15.80 -8.42 36.46
C ALA A 224 -14.93 -9.40 37.27
#